data_AF-A0A645IFU6-F1
#
_entry.id   AF-A0A645IFU6-F1
#
_cell.length_a   1.000
_cell.length_b   1.000
_cell.length_c   1.000
_cell.angle_alpha   90.00
_cell.angle_beta   90.00
_cell.angle_gamma   90.00
#
_symmetry.space_group_name_H-M   'P 1'
#
loop_
_entity.id
_entity.type
_entity.pdbx_description
1 polymer ?
#
loop_
_entity_poly.entity_id
_entity_poly.type
_entity_poly.pdbx_seq_one_letter_code
_entity_poly.pdbx_strand_id
1 'polypeptide(L)'
;MDEDKCTSCGACVKACPKLLIELRKKGPKSRRIYVSCRNEDRGPIAKKSCDVSCIACTKCEKVCPHEAITISNNLAFIHDDKCKLCRKCVEVCPTNAIVELNFPPRKVKTEEVAVEA
;
A
#
# COMPACT_ATOMS: atom_id res chain seq x y z
N MET A 1 12.43 -10.83 -2.28
CA MET A 1 13.13 -10.82 -0.98
C MET A 1 12.64 -12.05 -0.23
N ASP A 2 13.53 -12.98 0.11
CA ASP A 2 13.18 -14.22 0.80
C ASP A 2 12.99 -13.91 2.29
N GLU A 3 11.79 -14.15 2.83
CA GLU A 3 11.39 -13.62 4.14
C GLU A 3 12.02 -14.38 5.31
N ASP A 4 12.42 -15.64 5.10
CA ASP A 4 13.04 -16.52 6.08
C ASP A 4 14.55 -16.26 6.19
N LYS A 5 15.18 -15.77 5.12
CA LYS A 5 16.61 -15.42 5.08
C LYS A 5 16.89 -13.94 5.41
N CYS A 6 15.84 -13.12 5.52
CA CYS A 6 15.99 -11.69 5.79
C CYS A 6 16.41 -11.44 7.24
N THR A 7 17.66 -10.97 7.43
CA THR A 7 18.21 -10.63 8.76
C THR A 7 17.94 -9.20 9.20
N SER A 8 17.11 -8.44 8.46
CA SER A 8 16.84 -7.01 8.72
C SER A 8 18.10 -6.12 8.78
N CYS A 9 19.19 -6.52 8.12
CA CYS A 9 20.46 -5.78 8.13
C CYS A 9 20.44 -4.40 7.44
N GLY A 10 19.37 -4.07 6.71
CA GLY A 10 19.19 -2.77 6.04
C GLY A 10 20.07 -2.54 4.81
N ALA A 11 20.83 -3.54 4.35
CA ALA A 11 21.70 -3.42 3.17
C ALA A 11 20.93 -3.00 1.91
N CYS A 12 19.72 -3.52 1.72
CA CYS A 12 18.85 -3.17 0.60
C CYS A 12 18.41 -1.69 0.60
N VAL A 13 18.16 -1.11 1.77
CA VAL A 13 17.79 0.31 1.91
C VAL A 13 18.99 1.19 1.58
N LYS A 14 20.17 0.85 2.11
CA LYS A 14 21.42 1.58 1.84
C LYS A 14 21.86 1.49 0.38
N ALA A 15 21.67 0.33 -0.24
CA ALA A 15 22.08 0.10 -1.62
C ALA A 15 21.17 0.79 -2.64
N CYS A 16 19.97 1.23 -2.26
CA CYS A 16 19.05 1.87 -3.18
C CYS A 16 19.27 3.40 -3.21
N PRO A 17 19.96 3.96 -4.22
CA PRO A 17 20.24 5.41 -4.28
C PRO A 17 18.97 6.25 -4.48
N LYS A 18 17.91 5.60 -5.00
CA LYS A 18 16.59 6.21 -5.22
C LYS A 18 15.69 6.11 -3.98
N LEU A 19 16.18 5.54 -2.88
CA LEU A 19 15.41 5.32 -1.63
C LEU A 19 14.11 4.56 -1.92
N LEU A 20 14.15 3.59 -2.84
CA LEU A 20 12.94 2.90 -3.30
C LEU A 20 12.34 1.98 -2.23
N ILE A 21 13.19 1.53 -1.33
CA ILE A 21 12.95 0.42 -0.42
C ILE A 21 13.03 0.96 1.00
N GLU A 22 12.03 0.66 1.81
CA GLU A 22 12.01 0.94 3.24
C GLU A 22 11.89 -0.37 4.03
N LEU A 23 12.57 -0.44 5.17
CA LEU A 23 12.51 -1.61 6.03
C LEU A 23 11.31 -1.48 6.98
N ARG A 24 10.16 -2.03 6.55
CA ARG A 24 8.96 -2.11 7.39
C ARG A 24 9.05 -3.29 8.36
N LYS A 25 8.61 -3.09 9.61
CA LYS A 25 8.55 -4.16 10.62
C LYS A 25 7.55 -5.23 10.20
N LYS A 26 7.83 -6.49 10.57
CA LYS A 26 6.83 -7.56 10.43
C LYS A 26 5.75 -7.33 11.48
N GLY A 27 4.53 -7.03 11.04
CA GLY A 27 3.37 -6.95 11.94
C GLY A 27 3.04 -8.30 12.58
N PRO A 28 2.07 -8.36 13.52
CA PRO A 28 1.64 -9.62 14.11
C PRO A 28 1.24 -10.61 13.02
N LYS A 29 1.81 -11.83 13.07
CA LYS A 29 1.67 -12.87 12.04
C LYS A 29 2.11 -12.40 10.63
N SER A 30 3.19 -11.63 10.50
CA SER A 30 3.71 -11.12 9.21
C SER A 30 2.72 -10.30 8.37
N ARG A 31 1.66 -9.76 8.98
CA ARG A 31 0.64 -8.93 8.30
C ARG A 31 1.19 -7.56 7.98
N ARG A 32 0.95 -7.07 6.75
CA ARG A 32 1.40 -5.75 6.30
C ARG A 32 0.35 -5.09 5.43
N ILE A 33 0.19 -3.78 5.58
CA ILE A 33 -0.59 -2.94 4.67
C ILE A 33 0.33 -1.80 4.24
N TYR A 34 0.46 -1.60 2.94
CA TYR A 34 1.32 -0.56 2.38
C TYR A 34 0.77 -0.07 1.04
N VAL A 35 1.25 1.08 0.59
CA VAL A 35 0.93 1.63 -0.72
C VAL A 35 1.93 1.06 -1.71
N SER A 36 1.45 0.38 -2.75
CA SER A 36 2.30 -0.18 -3.81
C SER A 36 2.76 0.87 -4.82
N CYS A 37 1.96 1.92 -4.99
CA CYS A 37 2.30 3.03 -5.85
C CYS A 37 3.47 3.84 -5.26
N ARG A 38 4.36 4.28 -6.15
CA ARG A 38 5.45 5.21 -5.84
C ARG A 38 5.51 6.40 -6.80
N ASN A 39 4.50 6.56 -7.64
CA ASN A 39 4.45 7.71 -8.54
C ASN A 39 4.07 8.97 -7.76
N GLU A 40 4.86 10.03 -7.93
CA GLU A 40 4.66 11.36 -7.33
C GLU A 40 4.01 12.35 -8.33
N ASP A 41 3.76 11.90 -9.56
CA ASP A 41 3.05 12.65 -10.58
C ASP A 41 1.63 13.02 -10.11
N ARG A 42 1.09 14.11 -10.66
CA ARG A 42 -0.31 14.49 -10.40
C ARG A 42 -1.24 13.38 -10.88
N GLY A 43 -2.30 13.12 -10.11
CA GLY A 43 -3.23 12.00 -10.32
C GLY A 43 -3.68 11.74 -11.77
N PRO A 44 -4.06 12.76 -12.57
CA PRO A 44 -4.44 12.55 -13.98
C PRO A 44 -3.30 12.03 -14.87
N ILE A 45 -2.07 12.44 -14.59
CA ILE A 45 -0.86 12.04 -15.33
C ILE A 45 -0.44 10.66 -14.85
N ALA A 46 -0.43 10.42 -13.54
CA ALA A 46 -0.11 9.13 -12.96
C ALA A 46 -1.06 8.03 -13.47
N LYS A 47 -2.36 8.33 -13.61
CA LYS A 47 -3.36 7.39 -14.11
C LYS A 47 -3.18 7.04 -15.60
N LYS A 48 -2.66 7.96 -16.42
CA LYS A 48 -2.31 7.65 -17.82
C LYS A 48 -1.15 6.67 -17.92
N SER A 49 -0.21 6.72 -16.97
CA SER A 49 0.95 5.85 -16.94
C SER A 49 0.69 4.52 -16.22
N CYS A 50 -0.28 4.48 -15.30
CA CYS A 50 -0.58 3.30 -14.49
C CYS A 50 -2.03 3.34 -13.96
N ASP A 51 -2.83 2.34 -14.32
CA ASP A 51 -4.24 2.24 -13.90
C ASP A 51 -4.41 2.10 -12.39
N VAL A 52 -3.44 1.48 -11.72
CA VAL A 52 -3.42 1.26 -10.25
C VAL A 52 -2.65 2.33 -9.48
N SER A 53 -2.38 3.47 -10.12
CA SER A 53 -1.66 4.57 -9.46
C SER A 53 -2.47 5.21 -8.33
N CYS A 54 -1.77 5.66 -7.30
CA CYS A 54 -2.38 6.54 -6.29
C CYS A 54 -2.64 7.91 -6.94
N ILE A 55 -3.85 8.42 -6.76
CA ILE A 55 -4.28 9.74 -7.27
C ILE A 55 -4.38 10.80 -6.16
N ALA A 56 -3.81 10.53 -4.97
CA ALA A 56 -3.91 11.39 -3.78
C ALA A 56 -5.33 11.89 -3.45
N CYS A 57 -6.34 11.05 -3.60
CA CYS A 57 -7.74 11.44 -3.37
C CYS A 57 -8.16 11.63 -1.90
N THR A 58 -7.23 11.53 -0.93
CA THR A 58 -7.47 11.66 0.54
C THR A 58 -8.51 10.72 1.18
N LYS A 59 -9.17 9.84 0.42
CA LYS A 59 -10.17 8.91 0.97
C LYS A 59 -9.61 7.95 2.01
N CYS A 60 -8.40 7.43 1.79
CA CYS A 60 -7.74 6.51 2.71
C CYS A 60 -7.36 7.19 4.04
N GLU A 61 -6.93 8.45 3.98
CA GLU A 61 -6.63 9.27 5.15
C GLU A 61 -7.89 9.49 6.00
N LYS A 62 -8.99 9.91 5.38
CA LYS A 62 -10.27 10.18 6.06
C LYS A 62 -10.90 8.95 6.72
N VAL A 63 -10.74 7.76 6.15
CA VAL A 63 -11.30 6.53 6.72
C VAL A 63 -10.44 5.95 7.85
N CYS A 64 -9.20 6.42 8.00
CA CYS A 64 -8.26 5.86 8.98
C CYS A 64 -8.57 6.37 10.39
N PRO A 65 -9.05 5.53 11.33
CA PRO A 65 -9.37 5.96 12.70
C PRO A 65 -8.13 6.24 13.56
N HIS A 66 -6.93 5.97 13.04
CA HIS A 66 -5.66 6.11 13.75
C HIS A 66 -4.73 7.15 13.11
N GLU A 67 -5.21 7.89 12.10
CA GLU A 67 -4.43 8.92 11.39
C GLU A 67 -3.04 8.41 10.99
N ALA A 68 -3.00 7.15 10.51
CA ALA A 68 -1.78 6.45 10.14
C ALA A 68 -1.35 6.70 8.70
N ILE A 69 -2.15 7.47 7.94
CA ILE A 69 -1.93 7.73 6.52
C ILE A 69 -1.69 9.22 6.34
N THR A 70 -0.60 9.56 5.67
CA THR A 70 -0.22 10.93 5.33
C THR A 70 -0.12 11.04 3.83
N ILE A 71 -0.59 12.13 3.23
CA ILE A 71 -0.42 12.38 1.79
C ILE A 71 0.66 13.43 1.57
N SER A 72 1.68 13.07 0.78
CA SER A 72 2.79 13.96 0.40
C SER A 72 3.12 13.75 -1.07
N ASN A 73 3.44 14.81 -1.81
CA ASN A 73 3.78 14.77 -3.24
C ASN A 73 2.80 13.95 -4.10
N ASN A 74 1.49 14.14 -3.92
CA ASN A 74 0.44 13.39 -4.63
C ASN A 74 0.46 11.86 -4.38
N LEU A 75 1.14 11.39 -3.34
CA LEU A 75 1.21 9.99 -2.97
C LEU A 75 0.76 9.78 -1.51
N ALA A 76 -0.01 8.73 -1.27
CA ALA A 76 -0.35 8.31 0.08
C ALA A 76 0.80 7.50 0.70
N PHE A 77 1.15 7.79 1.94
CA PHE A 77 2.15 7.09 2.73
C PHE A 77 1.50 6.53 4.00
N ILE A 78 1.66 5.23 4.24
CA ILE A 78 1.12 4.55 5.43
C ILE A 78 2.26 4.32 6.42
N HIS A 79 2.17 4.95 7.59
CA HIS A 79 3.08 4.78 8.71
C HIS A 79 2.78 3.48 9.44
N ASP A 80 3.72 2.53 9.45
CA ASP A 80 3.50 1.22 10.08
C ASP A 80 3.37 1.32 11.61
N ASP A 81 4.08 2.27 12.24
CA ASP A 81 4.03 2.45 13.70
C ASP A 81 2.63 2.81 14.23
N LYS A 82 1.82 3.52 13.43
CA LYS A 82 0.44 3.93 13.78
C LYS A 82 -0.61 2.96 13.24
N CYS A 83 -0.31 2.24 12.18
CA CYS A 83 -1.28 1.39 11.50
C CYS A 83 -1.65 0.15 12.33
N LYS A 84 -2.89 0.08 12.81
CA LYS A 84 -3.43 -1.10 13.53
C LYS A 84 -3.96 -2.21 12.60
N LEU A 85 -3.61 -2.19 11.32
CA LEU A 85 -3.97 -3.26 10.36
C LEU A 85 -5.50 -3.47 10.21
N CYS A 86 -6.28 -2.39 10.28
CA CYS A 86 -7.76 -2.43 10.26
C CYS A 86 -8.38 -2.64 8.87
N ARG A 87 -7.58 -2.59 7.79
CA ARG A 87 -7.98 -2.91 6.41
C ARG A 87 -9.02 -2.01 5.73
N LYS A 88 -9.58 -1.02 6.44
CA LYS A 88 -10.55 -0.03 5.90
C LYS A 88 -10.01 0.79 4.72
N CYS A 89 -8.72 1.10 4.73
CA CYS A 89 -8.10 1.90 3.66
C CYS A 89 -8.03 1.17 2.31
N VAL A 90 -7.94 -0.16 2.32
CA VAL A 90 -7.91 -0.98 1.10
C VAL A 90 -9.27 -0.93 0.40
N GLU A 91 -10.37 -1.00 1.17
CA GLU A 91 -11.73 -1.02 0.62
C GLU A 91 -12.16 0.30 -0.02
N VAL A 92 -11.67 1.42 0.53
CA VAL A 92 -12.03 2.75 0.02
C VAL A 92 -11.14 3.19 -1.16
N CYS A 93 -10.06 2.46 -1.46
CA CYS A 93 -9.10 2.86 -2.48
C CYS A 93 -9.65 2.57 -3.88
N PRO A 94 -10.02 3.59 -4.68
CA PRO A 94 -10.65 3.35 -5.99
C PRO A 94 -9.69 2.79 -7.03
N THR A 95 -8.37 2.93 -6.82
CA THR A 95 -7.33 2.47 -7.74
C THR A 95 -6.64 1.19 -7.28
N ASN A 96 -7.05 0.62 -6.14
CA ASN A 96 -6.40 -0.56 -5.54
C ASN A 96 -4.88 -0.37 -5.32
N ALA A 97 -4.41 0.87 -5.17
CA ALA A 97 -3.00 1.20 -4.92
C ALA A 97 -2.51 0.77 -3.53
N ILE A 98 -3.42 0.35 -2.64
CA ILE A 98 -3.11 -0.09 -1.28
C ILE A 98 -3.23 -1.61 -1.23
N VAL A 99 -2.12 -2.28 -0.88
CA VAL A 99 -2.02 -3.74 -0.87
C VAL A 99 -1.96 -4.24 0.56
N GLU A 100 -2.63 -5.36 0.80
CA GLU A 100 -2.58 -6.11 2.06
C GLU A 100 -1.86 -7.45 1.85
N LEU A 101 -0.95 -7.80 2.76
CA LEU A 101 -0.18 -9.05 2.74
C LEU A 101 -0.45 -9.87 3.99
N ASN A 102 -0.51 -11.19 3.80
CA ASN A 102 -0.68 -12.21 4.84
C ASN A 102 -1.94 -12.09 5.70
N PHE A 103 -3.01 -11.58 5.09
CA PHE A 103 -4.34 -11.60 5.69
C PHE A 103 -5.13 -12.82 5.21
N PRO A 104 -6.01 -13.39 6.06
CA PRO A 104 -6.94 -14.41 5.60
C PRO A 104 -7.80 -13.84 4.47
N PRO A 105 -8.14 -14.65 3.44
CA PRO A 105 -8.96 -14.19 2.33
C PRO A 105 -10.25 -13.59 2.89
N ARG A 106 -10.56 -12.37 2.47
CA ARG A 106 -11.86 -11.79 2.79
C ARG A 106 -12.90 -12.66 2.09
N LYS A 107 -14.02 -12.93 2.76
CA LYS A 107 -15.19 -13.50 2.08
C LYS A 107 -15.68 -12.43 1.10
N VAL A 108 -15.19 -12.51 -0.12
CA VAL A 108 -15.65 -11.68 -1.24
C VAL A 108 -17.09 -12.10 -1.47
N LYS A 109 -18.04 -11.17 -1.41
CA LYS A 109 -19.34 -11.44 -2.05
C LYS A 109 -19.04 -11.51 -3.54
N THR A 110 -19.13 -12.72 -4.07
CA THR A 110 -19.12 -13.03 -5.48
C THR A 110 -20.19 -12.21 -6.19
N GLU A 111 -19.77 -11.20 -6.94
CA GLU A 111 -20.49 -10.67 -8.09
C GLU A 111 -19.42 -10.35 -9.14
N GLU A 112 -19.16 -11.37 -9.95
CA GLU A 112 -18.90 -11.32 -11.39
C GLU A 112 -17.93 -10.24 -11.90
N VAL A 113 -16.68 -10.66 -12.15
CA VAL A 113 -15.98 -10.27 -13.38
C VAL A 113 -15.70 -11.55 -14.16
N ALA A 114 -16.75 -12.10 -14.75
CA ALA A 114 -16.68 -12.86 -15.97
C ALA A 114 -17.15 -11.94 -17.09
N VAL A 115 -16.21 -11.38 -17.85
CA VAL A 115 -16.34 -10.98 -19.27
C VAL A 115 -14.89 -10.98 -19.78
N GLU A 116 -14.35 -12.11 -20.23
CA GLU A 116 -14.52 -12.72 -21.57
C GLU A 116 -14.01 -11.83 -22.72
N ALA A 117 -12.90 -12.25 -23.33
CA ALA A 117 -12.79 -12.59 -24.76
C ALA A 117 -11.38 -13.11 -25.05
#